data_AF-A0A947G694-F1
#
_entry.id   AF-A0A947G694-F1
#
_cell.length_a   1.000
_cell.length_b   1.000
_cell.length_c   1.000
_cell.angle_alpha   90.00
_cell.angle_beta   90.00
_cell.angle_gamma   90.00
#
_symmetry.space_group_name_H-M   'P 1'
#
loop_
_entity.id
_entity.type
_entity.pdbx_description
1 polymer ?
#
loop_
_entity_poly.entity_id
_entity_poly.type
_entity_poly.pdbx_seq_one_letter_code
_entity_poly.pdbx_strand_id
1 'polypeptide(L)' 'MEKLIEMLKEKTGLDGDTAKKVADFIQEHASDIPGWLGKAGIADKLPGGLGGMLGGD' A
#
# COMPACT_ATOMS: atom_id res chain seq x y z
N MET A 1 -12.97 3.47 3.40
CA MET A 1 -11.88 3.24 4.37
C MET A 1 -12.10 1.98 5.22
N GLU A 2 -13.34 1.69 5.63
CA GLU A 2 -13.67 0.52 6.48
C GLU A 2 -13.17 -0.83 5.94
N LYS A 3 -13.31 -1.06 4.63
CA LYS A 3 -12.83 -2.30 4.00
C LYS A 3 -11.31 -2.50 4.10
N LEU A 4 -10.52 -1.42 4.13
CA LEU A 4 -9.06 -1.49 4.27
C LEU A 4 -8.66 -1.76 5.73
N ILE A 5 -9.40 -1.17 6.68
CA ILE A 5 -9.26 -1.42 8.12
C ILE A 5 -9.60 -2.89 8.43
N GLU A 6 -10.71 -3.42 7.90
CA GLU A 6 -11.07 -4.83 8.06
C GLU A 6 -10.01 -5.76 7.51
N MET A 7 -9.50 -5.53 6.29
CA MET A 7 -8.42 -6.33 5.74
C MET A 7 -7.14 -6.26 6.57
N LEU A 8 -6.80 -5.09 7.12
CA LEU A 8 -5.65 -4.96 8.02
C LEU A 8 -5.87 -5.78 9.30
N LYS A 9 -7.04 -5.66 9.93
CA LYS A 9 -7.37 -6.45 11.12
C LYS A 9 -7.30 -7.96 10.83
N GLU A 10 -7.90 -8.42 9.73
CA GLU A 10 -7.96 -9.84 9.38
C GLU A 10 -6.61 -10.42 8.95
N LYS A 11 -5.79 -9.68 8.20
CA LYS A 11 -4.53 -10.21 7.64
C LYS A 11 -3.33 -10.02 8.56
N THR A 12 -3.37 -9.01 9.42
CA THR A 12 -2.21 -8.66 10.27
C THR A 12 -2.49 -8.80 11.76
N GLY A 13 -3.76 -9.02 12.15
CA GLY A 13 -4.15 -9.14 13.56
C GLY A 13 -4.11 -7.81 14.31
N LEU A 14 -4.10 -6.68 13.59
CA LEU A 14 -4.09 -5.35 14.20
C LEU A 14 -5.38 -5.10 14.99
N ASP A 15 -5.23 -4.45 16.14
CA ASP A 15 -6.36 -3.92 16.91
C ASP A 15 -7.07 -2.79 16.13
N GLY A 16 -8.36 -2.59 16.39
CA GLY A 16 -9.22 -1.65 15.65
C GLY A 16 -8.68 -0.21 15.62
N ASP A 17 -8.13 0.27 16.73
CA ASP A 17 -7.56 1.63 16.81
C ASP A 17 -6.27 1.76 15.97
N THR A 18 -5.42 0.74 15.99
CA THR A 18 -4.16 0.74 15.22
C THR A 18 -4.44 0.55 13.73
N ALA A 19 -5.36 -0.33 13.36
CA ALA A 19 -5.78 -0.53 11.98
C ALA A 19 -6.38 0.76 11.38
N LYS A 20 -7.12 1.54 12.19
CA LYS A 20 -7.63 2.85 11.77
C LYS A 20 -6.51 3.85 11.49
N LYS A 21 -5.52 3.96 12.39
CA LYS A 21 -4.35 4.85 12.18
C LYS A 21 -3.53 4.46 10.96
N VAL A 22 -3.33 3.16 10.73
CA VAL A 22 -2.61 2.66 9.55
C VAL A 22 -3.41 2.91 8.27
N ALA A 23 -4.74 2.72 8.30
CA ALA A 23 -5.58 3.02 7.14
C ALA A 23 -5.60 4.52 6.81
N ASP A 24 -5.62 5.38 7.83
CA ASP A 24 -5.55 6.83 7.66
C ASP A 24 -4.19 7.25 7.06
N PHE A 25 -3.08 6.69 7.59
CA PHE A 25 -1.74 6.88 7.05
C PHE A 25 -1.62 6.42 5.58
N ILE A 26 -2.16 5.24 5.26
CA ILE A 26 -2.20 4.72 3.88
C ILE A 26 -3.01 5.63 2.96
N GLN A 27 -4.09 6.23 3.46
CA GLN A 27 -4.92 7.14 2.67
C GLN A 27 -4.20 8.47 2.42
N GLU A 28 -3.55 9.03 3.44
CA GLU A 28 -2.80 10.29 3.33
C GLU A 28 -1.62 10.15 2.37
N HIS A 29 -1.00 8.97 2.32
CA HIS A 29 0.12 8.66 1.45
C HIS A 29 -0.24 7.79 0.24
N ALA A 30 -1.53 7.63 -0.09
CA ALA A 30 -1.97 6.72 -1.15
C ALA A 30 -1.32 7.03 -2.51
N SER A 31 -1.05 8.31 -2.78
CA SER A 31 -0.37 8.79 -3.98
C SER A 31 1.13 8.48 -4.00
N ASP A 32 1.76 8.34 -2.84
CA ASP A 32 3.20 8.06 -2.68
C ASP A 32 3.49 6.55 -2.59
N ILE A 33 2.52 5.75 -2.15
CA ILE A 33 2.61 4.28 -2.07
C ILE A 33 3.16 3.63 -3.36
N PRO A 34 2.67 3.94 -4.57
CA PRO A 34 3.25 3.38 -5.79
C PRO A 34 4.73 3.77 -5.97
N GLY A 35 5.12 4.98 -5.58
CA GLY A 35 6.52 5.41 -5.58
C GLY A 35 7.38 4.66 -4.54
N TRP A 36 6.83 4.37 -3.35
CA TRP A 36 7.50 3.57 -2.33
C TRP A 36 7.64 2.11 -2.75
N LEU A 37 6.62 1.52 -3.37
CA LEU A 37 6.67 0.18 -3.96
C LEU A 37 7.68 0.10 -5.10
N GLY A 38 7.78 1.16 -5.90
CA GLY A 38 8.85 1.36 -6.89
C GLY A 38 10.24 1.34 -6.27
N LYS A 39 10.46 2.17 -5.24
CA LYS A 39 11.76 2.24 -4.53
C LYS A 39 12.12 0.97 -3.75
N ALA A 40 11.12 0.25 -3.23
CA ALA A 40 11.33 -1.01 -2.52
C ALA A 40 11.74 -2.18 -3.44
N GLY A 41 11.84 -1.96 -4.75
CA GLY A 41 12.15 -3.02 -5.72
C GLY A 41 11.02 -4.05 -5.89
N ILE A 42 9.83 -3.74 -5.37
CA ILE A 42 8.63 -4.58 -5.52
C ILE A 42 7.92 -4.27 -6.85
N ALA A 43 8.27 -3.17 -7.52
CA ALA A 43 7.80 -2.86 -8.87
C ALA A 43 8.04 -4.00 -9.89
N ASP A 44 9.13 -4.76 -9.74
CA ASP A 44 9.43 -5.94 -10.57
C ASP A 44 8.50 -7.15 -10.26
N LYS A 45 7.95 -7.19 -9.04
CA LYS A 45 7.06 -8.25 -8.55
C LYS A 45 5.58 -7.91 -8.63
N LEU A 46 5.22 -6.69 -9.03
CA LEU A 46 3.82 -6.31 -9.19
C LEU A 46 3.27 -6.89 -10.51
N PRO A 47 2.29 -7.80 -10.47
CA PRO A 47 1.78 -8.45 -11.66
C PRO A 47 1.06 -7.43 -12.54
N GLY A 48 1.58 -7.23 -13.75
CA GLY A 48 1.01 -6.36 -14.77
C GLY A 48 1.77 -5.05 -14.95
N GLY A 49 2.92 -5.09 -15.65
CA GLY A 49 3.46 -4.01 -16.50
C GLY A 49 3.76 -2.62 -15.91
N LEU A 50 3.35 -2.30 -14.68
CA LEU A 50 3.50 -0.97 -14.09
C LEU A 50 4.95 -0.69 -13.65
N GLY A 51 5.75 -1.74 -13.45
CA GLY A 51 7.20 -1.61 -13.24
C GLY A 51 7.94 -1.01 -14.43
N GLY A 52 7.43 -1.20 -15.66
CA GLY A 52 8.03 -0.64 -16.88
C GLY A 52 7.63 0.79 -17.21
N MET A 53 6.51 1.29 -16.65
CA MET A 53 5.98 2.63 -16.97
C MET A 53 6.39 3.70 -15.93
N LEU A 54 6.71 3.31 -14.69
CA LEU A 54 7.23 4.21 -13.66
C LEU A 54 8.77 4.30 -13.61
N GLY A 55 9.47 3.41 -14.31
CA GLY A 55 10.93 3.42 -14.47
C GLY A 55 11.40 4.02 -15.79
N GLY A 56 10.65 4.98 -16.33
CA GLY A 56 10.97 5.63 -17.60
C GLY A 56 12.11 6.63 -17.46
N ASP A 57 13.26 6.26 -18.02
CA ASP A 57 14.16 7.16 -18.75
C ASP A 57 13.73 7.14 -20.23
#